data_AF-A0A5D2YT10-F1
#
_entry.id   AF-A0A5D2YT10-F1
#
_cell.length_a   1.000
_cell.length_b   1.000
_cell.length_c   1.000
_cell.angle_alpha   90.00
_cell.angle_beta   90.00
_cell.angle_gamma   90.00
#
_symmetry.space_group_name_H-M   'P 1'
#
loop_
_entity.id
_entity.type
_entity.pdbx_description
1 polymer ?
#
loop_
_entity_poly.entity_id
_entity_poly.type
_entity_poly.pdbx_seq_one_letter_code
_entity_poly.pdbx_strand_id
1 'polypeptide(L)'
;MSFTGPSIGSGGRREALEFGRTHVVRPKGRHQATVVWLHGLGDNGSSWSQLLETLPLPNIKWICPTAPTRPITLFGGFPTTTWFDMGELSEDAPDDVEGLEAAAGHVANLLSIEPADRR
;
A
#
# COMPACT_ATOMS: atom_id res chain seq x y z
N MET A 1 -8.25 10.78 -52.63
CA MET A 1 -7.23 10.47 -51.60
C MET A 1 -7.97 9.77 -50.48
N SER A 2 -7.55 8.55 -50.14
CA SER A 2 -8.43 7.54 -49.53
C SER A 2 -8.17 7.36 -48.03
N PHE A 3 -9.28 7.32 -47.29
CA PHE A 3 -9.60 6.67 -46.01
C PHE A 3 -8.65 6.79 -44.80
N THR A 4 -9.16 7.49 -43.78
CA THR A 4 -8.81 7.39 -42.36
C THR A 4 -9.15 5.99 -41.83
N GLY A 5 -8.15 5.26 -41.34
CA GLY A 5 -8.35 4.06 -40.53
C GLY A 5 -8.62 4.41 -39.06
N PRO A 6 -9.35 3.56 -38.30
CA PRO A 6 -9.53 3.77 -36.87
C PRO A 6 -8.25 3.42 -36.12
N SER A 7 -7.78 4.37 -35.30
CA SER A 7 -6.77 4.14 -34.28
C SER A 7 -7.33 3.17 -33.25
N ILE A 8 -6.80 1.94 -33.22
CA ILE A 8 -7.03 0.99 -32.14
C ILE A 8 -6.42 1.61 -30.88
N GLY A 9 -7.29 1.97 -29.94
CA GLY A 9 -6.90 2.40 -28.61
C GLY A 9 -6.03 1.34 -27.97
N SER A 10 -4.84 1.76 -27.54
CA SER A 10 -3.90 0.95 -26.77
C SER A 10 -4.60 0.40 -25.54
N GLY A 11 -4.89 -0.90 -25.54
CA GLY A 11 -5.23 -1.63 -24.34
C GLY A 11 -4.05 -1.52 -23.39
N GLY A 12 -4.14 -0.60 -22.43
CA GLY A 12 -3.14 -0.40 -21.40
C GLY A 12 -2.84 -1.72 -20.71
N ARG A 13 -1.60 -2.19 -20.87
CA ARG A 13 -1.07 -3.33 -20.16
C ARG A 13 -1.24 -3.05 -18.67
N ARG A 14 -2.00 -3.88 -17.96
CA ARG A 14 -2.11 -3.84 -16.49
C ARG A 14 -0.73 -4.08 -15.91
N GLU A 15 0.03 -3.02 -15.64
CA GLU A 15 1.26 -3.13 -14.86
C GLU A 15 0.84 -3.41 -13.42
N ALA A 16 1.38 -4.49 -12.85
CA ALA A 16 1.13 -4.82 -11.46
C ALA A 16 1.70 -3.69 -10.59
N LEU A 17 0.92 -3.21 -9.62
CA LEU A 17 1.41 -2.22 -8.66
C LEU A 17 2.63 -2.76 -7.93
N GLU A 18 3.78 -2.11 -8.10
CA GLU A 18 5.00 -2.45 -7.39
C GLU A 18 5.03 -1.76 -6.03
N PHE A 19 4.77 -2.53 -4.98
CA PHE A 19 4.88 -2.05 -3.61
C PHE A 19 6.34 -1.81 -3.23
N GLY A 20 6.57 -0.75 -2.45
CA GLY A 20 7.90 -0.40 -1.96
C GLY A 20 8.40 -1.37 -0.89
N ARG A 21 9.61 -1.09 -0.39
CA ARG A 21 10.28 -1.93 0.61
C ARG A 21 9.43 -2.09 1.88
N THR A 22 9.28 -3.33 2.33
CA THR A 22 8.67 -3.67 3.62
C THR A 22 9.73 -3.74 4.72
N HIS A 23 9.42 -3.14 5.87
CA HIS A 23 10.23 -3.19 7.08
C HIS A 23 9.53 -4.05 8.14
N VAL A 24 10.25 -4.96 8.78
CA VAL A 24 9.68 -5.86 9.79
C VAL A 24 10.39 -5.64 11.12
N VAL A 25 9.63 -5.27 12.15
CA VAL A 25 10.09 -5.20 13.53
C VAL A 25 9.72 -6.49 14.23
N ARG A 26 10.72 -7.23 14.71
CA ARG A 26 10.50 -8.49 15.42
C ARG A 26 9.94 -8.22 16.82
N PRO A 27 9.06 -9.09 17.34
CA PRO A 27 8.63 -9.00 18.72
C PRO A 27 9.84 -9.19 19.65
N LYS A 28 9.91 -8.39 20.72
CA LYS A 28 10.98 -8.45 21.71
C LYS A 28 10.82 -9.62 22.68
N GLY A 29 9.58 -10.07 22.89
CA GLY A 29 9.21 -11.21 23.72
C GLY A 29 8.54 -12.32 22.89
N ARG A 30 7.77 -13.19 23.56
CA ARG A 30 7.00 -14.24 22.87
C ARG A 30 6.04 -13.60 21.88
N HIS A 31 6.15 -13.96 20.60
CA HIS A 31 5.22 -13.49 19.56
C HIS A 31 3.79 -13.95 19.87
N GLN A 32 2.85 -13.00 19.95
CA GLN A 32 1.43 -13.28 20.20
C GLN A 32 0.52 -12.60 19.17
N ALA A 33 0.97 -11.51 18.55
CA ALA A 33 0.20 -10.78 17.57
C ALA A 33 1.10 -10.25 16.45
N THR A 34 0.51 -10.09 15.27
CA THR A 34 1.11 -9.36 14.14
C THR A 34 0.21 -8.19 13.77
N VAL A 35 0.82 -7.05 13.51
CA VAL A 35 0.14 -5.86 13.00
C VAL A 35 0.81 -5.43 11.70
N VAL A 36 0.01 -5.27 10.64
CA VAL A 36 0.44 -4.54 9.44
C VAL A 36 0.11 -3.06 9.66
N TRP A 37 1.13 -2.20 9.67
CA TRP A 37 0.98 -0.76 9.88
C TRP A 37 1.22 -0.02 8.57
N LEU A 38 0.20 0.68 8.09
CA LEU A 38 0.27 1.48 6.86
C LEU A 38 0.65 2.93 7.20
N HIS A 39 1.66 3.45 6.52
CA HIS A 39 2.04 4.85 6.62
C HIS A 39 1.06 5.76 5.88
N GLY A 40 1.07 7.07 6.19
CA GLY A 40 0.29 8.08 5.48
C GLY A 40 0.86 8.48 4.12
N LEU A 41 0.11 9.27 3.36
CA LEU A 41 0.52 9.79 2.04
C LEU A 41 1.91 10.45 2.07
N GLY A 42 2.81 10.02 1.19
CA GLY A 42 4.15 10.59 1.03
C GLY A 42 5.21 10.10 2.01
N ASP A 43 4.86 9.20 2.94
CA ASP A 43 5.80 8.59 3.89
C ASP A 43 6.25 7.19 3.41
N ASN A 44 6.92 6.41 4.27
CA ASN A 44 7.38 5.06 3.97
C ASN A 44 7.39 4.15 5.21
N GLY A 45 7.52 2.84 4.97
CA GLY A 45 7.53 1.84 6.05
C GLY A 45 8.73 1.94 7.00
N SER A 46 9.86 2.50 6.56
CA SER A 46 11.05 2.65 7.42
C SER A 46 10.79 3.64 8.56
N SER A 47 10.21 4.81 8.26
CA SER A 47 9.91 5.86 9.25
C SER A 47 9.06 5.30 10.41
N TRP A 48 8.00 4.56 10.06
CA TRP A 48 7.09 3.97 11.05
C TRP A 48 7.70 2.78 11.79
N SER A 49 8.51 1.96 11.12
CA SER A 49 9.18 0.82 11.80
C SER A 49 10.08 1.29 12.95
N GLN A 50 10.81 2.40 12.77
CA GLN A 50 11.66 2.98 13.80
C GLN A 50 10.85 3.46 15.00
N LEU A 51 9.71 4.14 14.77
CA LEU A 51 8.82 4.58 15.84
C LEU A 51 8.21 3.37 16.59
N LEU A 52 7.66 2.40 15.85
CA LEU A 52 6.98 1.24 16.43
C LEU A 52 7.93 0.35 17.25
N GLU A 53 9.21 0.27 16.88
CA GLU A 53 10.23 -0.43 17.65
C GLU A 53 10.46 0.18 19.04
N THR A 54 10.15 1.47 19.25
CA THR A 54 10.31 2.12 20.57
C THR A 54 9.18 1.80 21.55
N LEU A 55 8.03 1.31 21.06
CA LEU A 55 6.86 1.08 21.91
C LEU A 55 7.09 -0.07 22.91
N PRO A 56 6.55 0.02 24.14
CA PRO A 56 6.66 -1.02 25.16
C PRO A 56 5.66 -2.17 24.92
N LEU A 57 5.64 -2.71 23.70
CA LEU A 57 4.73 -3.77 23.25
C LEU A 57 5.53 -5.02 22.82
N PRO A 58 6.01 -5.83 23.77
CA PRO A 58 7.01 -6.86 23.50
C PRO A 58 6.49 -8.02 22.65
N ASN A 59 5.17 -8.26 22.62
CA ASN A 59 4.59 -9.45 21.99
C ASN A 59 4.11 -9.23 20.54
N ILE A 60 4.30 -8.04 19.99
CA ILE A 60 3.82 -7.65 18.67
C ILE A 60 4.95 -7.69 17.64
N LYS A 61 4.70 -8.39 16.52
CA LYS A 61 5.47 -8.23 15.28
C LYS A 61 4.84 -7.12 14.46
N TRP A 62 5.63 -6.15 14.01
CA TRP A 62 5.17 -5.09 13.14
C TRP A 62 5.64 -5.33 11.71
N ILE A 63 4.73 -5.29 10.75
CA ILE A 63 5.02 -5.32 9.32
C ILE A 63 4.66 -3.94 8.77
N CYS A 64 5.65 -3.19 8.32
CA CYS A 64 5.52 -1.82 7.85
C CYS A 64 5.83 -1.79 6.35
N PRO A 65 4.86 -2.10 5.47
CA PRO A 65 5.05 -1.99 4.03
C PRO A 65 5.18 -0.53 3.60
N THR A 66 5.76 -0.31 2.42
CA THR A 66 5.77 1.01 1.76
C THR A 66 4.83 0.96 0.56
N ALA A 67 3.96 1.94 0.42
CA ALA A 67 3.05 2.06 -0.71
C ALA A 67 3.82 2.17 -2.04
N PRO A 68 3.21 1.83 -3.18
CA PRO A 68 3.78 2.11 -4.49
C PRO A 68 4.03 3.61 -4.65
N THR A 69 5.14 3.97 -5.31
CA THR A 69 5.35 5.34 -5.79
C THR A 69 4.59 5.51 -7.09
N ARG A 70 3.53 6.31 -7.07
CA ARG A 70 2.69 6.57 -8.24
C ARG A 70 2.21 8.02 -8.31
N PRO A 71 1.82 8.52 -9.49
CA PRO A 71 1.14 9.81 -9.60
C PRO A 71 -0.11 9.85 -8.73
N ILE A 72 -0.33 10.96 -8.02
CA ILE A 72 -1.57 11.22 -7.26
C ILE A 72 -2.28 12.46 -7.82
N THR A 73 -3.57 12.33 -8.11
CA THR A 73 -4.40 13.38 -8.73
C THR A 73 -4.47 14.63 -7.85
N LEU A 74 -4.57 14.48 -6.52
CA LEU A 74 -4.58 15.56 -5.53
C LEU A 74 -3.37 16.51 -5.67
N PHE A 75 -2.22 15.99 -6.09
CA PHE A 75 -0.99 16.77 -6.26
C PHE A 75 -0.66 17.02 -7.74
N GLY A 76 -1.65 17.01 -8.63
CA GLY A 76 -1.47 17.26 -10.05
C GLY A 76 -0.60 16.20 -10.74
N GLY A 77 -0.63 14.96 -10.25
CA GLY A 77 0.14 13.84 -10.80
C GLY A 77 1.58 13.73 -10.28
N PHE A 78 1.95 14.46 -9.22
CA PHE A 78 3.29 14.35 -8.63
C PHE A 78 3.53 12.92 -8.07
N PRO A 79 4.64 12.24 -8.44
CA PRO A 79 4.94 10.90 -7.93
C PRO A 79 5.10 10.90 -6.40
N THR A 80 4.21 10.19 -5.72
CA THR A 80 4.14 10.13 -4.26
C THR A 80 3.89 8.69 -3.82
N THR A 81 4.38 8.28 -2.65
CA THR A 81 4.01 7.00 -2.06
C THR A 81 2.54 7.05 -1.61
N THR A 82 1.67 6.34 -2.32
CA THR A 82 0.23 6.32 -2.01
C THR A 82 -0.41 4.96 -2.26
N TRP A 83 -1.31 4.57 -1.35
CA TRP A 83 -2.00 3.28 -1.38
C TRP A 83 -3.09 3.23 -2.45
N PHE A 84 -3.74 4.35 -2.73
CA PHE A 84 -4.81 4.58 -3.72
C PHE A 84 -4.71 6.01 -4.25
N ASP A 85 -5.24 6.28 -5.44
CA ASP A 85 -5.34 7.63 -5.96
C ASP A 85 -6.47 8.39 -5.26
N MET A 86 -6.30 9.70 -5.10
CA MET A 86 -7.32 10.60 -4.58
C MET A 86 -7.29 11.88 -5.39
N GLY A 87 -8.45 12.35 -5.82
CA GLY A 87 -8.58 13.64 -6.50
C GLY A 87 -8.74 14.81 -5.54
N GLU A 88 -9.57 14.64 -4.51
CA GLU A 88 -9.95 15.67 -3.56
C GLU A 88 -10.11 15.06 -2.15
N LEU A 89 -9.92 15.87 -1.11
CA LEU A 89 -10.18 15.47 0.28
C LEU A 89 -11.65 15.75 0.63
N SER A 90 -12.55 14.97 0.03
CA SER A 90 -14.00 15.07 0.22
C SER A 90 -14.61 13.67 0.30
N GLU A 91 -15.63 13.48 1.14
CA GLU A 91 -16.39 12.22 1.22
C GLU A 91 -17.21 11.94 -0.05
N ASP A 92 -17.50 12.99 -0.84
CA ASP A 92 -18.22 12.88 -2.11
C ASP A 92 -17.29 12.65 -3.31
N ALA A 93 -15.97 12.63 -3.09
CA ALA A 93 -15.01 12.40 -4.16
C ALA A 93 -15.09 10.95 -4.67
N PRO A 94 -14.91 10.70 -5.97
CA PRO A 94 -14.85 9.33 -6.49
C PRO A 94 -13.68 8.54 -5.88
N ASP A 95 -13.97 7.32 -5.44
CA ASP A 95 -12.96 6.41 -4.91
C ASP A 95 -12.15 5.71 -6.03
N ASP A 96 -10.83 5.60 -5.85
CA ASP A 96 -9.98 4.67 -6.60
C ASP A 96 -10.18 3.24 -6.07
N VAL A 97 -11.31 2.62 -6.43
CA VAL A 97 -11.70 1.27 -6.00
C VAL A 97 -10.64 0.24 -6.39
N GLU A 98 -10.04 0.33 -7.57
CA GLU A 98 -9.01 -0.60 -8.03
C GLU A 98 -7.74 -0.47 -7.16
N GLY A 99 -7.29 0.75 -6.87
CA GLY A 99 -6.18 0.99 -5.97
C GLY A 99 -6.45 0.52 -4.54
N LEU A 100 -7.66 0.75 -4.03
CA LEU A 100 -8.10 0.28 -2.71
C LEU A 100 -8.09 -1.25 -2.63
N GLU A 101 -8.66 -1.94 -3.62
CA GLU A 101 -8.67 -3.41 -3.68
C GLU A 101 -7.24 -3.98 -3.76
N ALA A 102 -6.36 -3.36 -4.55
CA ALA A 102 -4.98 -3.79 -4.65
C ALA A 102 -4.21 -3.61 -3.34
N ALA A 103 -4.39 -2.47 -2.65
CA ALA A 103 -3.81 -2.23 -1.34
C ALA A 103 -4.33 -3.22 -0.29
N ALA A 104 -5.65 -3.47 -0.26
CA ALA A 104 -6.26 -4.45 0.62
C ALA A 104 -5.74 -5.87 0.36
N GLY A 105 -5.64 -6.28 -0.91
CA GLY A 105 -5.07 -7.56 -1.32
C GLY A 105 -3.61 -7.70 -0.89
N HIS A 106 -2.80 -6.65 -1.01
CA HIS A 106 -1.42 -6.65 -0.52
C HIS A 106 -1.34 -6.86 0.99
N VAL A 107 -2.16 -6.15 1.77
CA VAL A 107 -2.23 -6.33 3.24
C VAL A 107 -2.68 -7.75 3.60
N ALA A 108 -3.69 -8.28 2.93
CA ALA A 108 -4.14 -9.66 3.15
C ALA A 108 -3.03 -10.68 2.88
N ASN A 109 -2.26 -10.49 1.80
CA ASN A 109 -1.12 -11.35 1.49
C ASN A 109 -0.03 -11.26 2.57
N LEU A 110 0.27 -10.07 3.08
CA LEU A 110 1.23 -9.89 4.18
C LEU A 110 0.80 -10.59 5.46
N LEU A 111 -0.50 -10.65 5.75
CA LEU A 111 -1.05 -11.34 6.92
C LEU A 111 -1.16 -12.86 6.72
N SER A 112 -1.34 -13.33 5.48
CA SER A 112 -1.49 -14.76 5.18
C SER A 112 -0.27 -15.62 5.54
N ILE A 113 0.90 -14.99 5.75
CA ILE A 113 2.12 -15.68 6.18
C ILE A 113 2.10 -16.06 7.67
N GLU A 114 1.17 -15.50 8.45
CA GLU A 114 1.03 -15.87 9.85
C GLU A 114 0.39 -17.25 9.99
N PRO A 115 0.89 -18.07 10.92
CA PRO A 115 0.22 -19.33 11.23
C PRO A 115 -1.16 -19.06 11.80
N ALA A 116 -2.13 -19.90 11.41
CA ALA A 116 -3.45 -19.90 12.04
C ALA A 116 -3.33 -20.15 13.56
N ASP A 117 -4.23 -19.55 14.34
CA ASP A 117 -4.30 -19.68 15.79
C ASP A 117 -4.29 -21.17 16.18
N ARG A 118 -3.21 -21.62 16.84
CA ARG A 118 -3.12 -22.97 17.41
C ARG A 118 -3.76 -22.92 18.79
N ARG A 119 -5.08 -23.11 18.83
CA ARG A 119 -5.80 -23.40 20.07
C ARG A 119 -5.48 -24.79 20.60
#